data_AF-A0A6G1KTT7-F1
#
_entry.id   AF-A0A6G1KTT7-F1
#
_cell.length_a   1.000
_cell.length_b   1.000
_cell.length_c   1.000
_cell.angle_alpha   90.00
_cell.angle_beta   90.00
_cell.angle_gamma   90.00
#
_symmetry.space_group_name_H-M   'P 1'
#
loop_
_entity.id
_entity.type
_entity.pdbx_description
1 polymer ?
#
loop_
_entity_poly.entity_id
_entity_poly.type
_entity_poly.pdbx_seq_one_letter_code
_entity_poly.pdbx_strand_id
1 'polypeptide(L)'
;MPLFDQTSSSSIISSRHGSRNEKLTICSLCRSGIIDRRSVLKACKNTTTTSGEKCSYAKLSKPPKAKPRNLPAARRRLQKRYHPASAVHQLPPFSTIYVLQYEAYPYNTTPAIILGLFSHIDTVTAGAISHGAYAFSREGLHDGSEYLSPTGRIRFFTESMQQPVIKNPAARHADYIPHPNAQTEAERIREHRSLFVALRQTSSRSSYIGLFSDKIKAWTACVTDQALLTASPDTTLLLDESRWIDDKGMPHIKGRVEGKGSHTWFVSAFEVDRVLL
;
A
#
# COMPACT_ATOMS: atom_id res chain seq x y z
N MET A 1 41.47 -45.22 -21.77
CA MET A 1 41.74 -44.59 -20.45
C MET A 1 40.85 -43.36 -20.35
N PRO A 2 40.22 -43.13 -19.18
CA PRO A 2 38.78 -43.33 -18.94
C PRO A 2 37.95 -42.07 -19.23
N LEU A 3 36.75 -42.15 -19.83
CA LEU A 3 35.46 -42.65 -19.29
C LEU A 3 34.96 -41.82 -18.11
N PHE A 4 34.00 -40.94 -18.39
CA PHE A 4 32.99 -40.54 -17.41
C PHE A 4 31.61 -40.67 -18.06
N ASP A 5 30.92 -41.71 -17.62
CA ASP A 5 29.54 -42.04 -17.90
C ASP A 5 28.61 -40.93 -17.39
N GLN A 6 27.81 -40.35 -18.30
CA GLN A 6 26.59 -39.66 -17.91
C GLN A 6 25.46 -40.69 -17.89
N THR A 7 25.27 -41.31 -16.72
CA THR A 7 24.09 -42.13 -16.45
C THR A 7 22.88 -41.22 -16.30
N SER A 8 22.03 -41.29 -17.33
CA SER A 8 20.62 -40.93 -17.32
C SER A 8 19.89 -41.62 -16.16
N SER A 9 19.35 -40.84 -15.23
CA SER A 9 18.41 -41.34 -14.22
C SER A 9 17.06 -40.68 -14.44
N SER A 10 16.30 -41.26 -15.35
CA SER A 10 14.87 -41.06 -15.52
C SER A 10 14.12 -41.80 -14.40
N SER A 11 13.75 -41.10 -13.33
CA SER A 11 12.80 -41.63 -12.35
C SER A 11 11.38 -41.19 -12.71
N ILE A 12 10.67 -42.13 -13.33
CA ILE A 12 9.22 -42.21 -13.50
C ILE A 12 8.60 -42.20 -12.10
N ILE A 13 7.84 -41.16 -11.75
CA ILE A 13 6.93 -41.19 -10.60
C ILE A 13 5.50 -41.18 -11.12
N SER A 14 4.88 -42.33 -10.87
CA SER A 14 3.53 -42.74 -11.19
C SER A 14 2.49 -41.77 -10.62
N SER A 15 1.68 -41.18 -11.51
CA SER A 15 0.51 -40.38 -11.18
C SER A 15 -0.61 -41.28 -10.66
N ARG A 16 -0.87 -41.28 -9.35
CA ARG A 16 -2.14 -41.78 -8.81
C ARG A 16 -3.18 -40.66 -8.82
N HIS A 17 -4.10 -40.75 -9.78
CA HIS A 17 -5.36 -40.01 -9.79
C HIS A 17 -6.22 -40.39 -8.58
N GLY A 18 -6.27 -39.51 -7.58
CA GLY A 18 -7.27 -39.51 -6.52
C GLY A 18 -8.32 -38.44 -6.79
N SER A 19 -9.32 -38.77 -7.59
CA SER A 19 -10.50 -37.93 -7.83
C SER A 19 -11.34 -37.83 -6.55
N ARG A 20 -11.19 -36.74 -5.79
CA ARG A 20 -12.14 -36.35 -4.73
C ARG A 20 -13.10 -35.28 -5.27
N ASN A 21 -14.30 -35.73 -5.60
CA ASN A 21 -15.47 -34.88 -5.81
C ASN A 21 -15.89 -34.28 -4.46
N GLU A 22 -15.35 -33.12 -4.11
CA GLU A 22 -15.90 -32.31 -3.02
C GLU A 22 -17.03 -31.43 -3.58
N LYS A 23 -18.25 -31.87 -3.29
CA LYS A 23 -19.46 -31.06 -3.44
C LYS A 23 -19.34 -29.86 -2.51
N LEU A 24 -19.12 -28.68 -3.07
CA LEU A 24 -19.24 -27.41 -2.36
C LEU A 24 -20.70 -27.19 -1.98
N THR A 25 -21.06 -27.52 -0.75
CA THR A 25 -22.31 -27.08 -0.11
C THR A 25 -22.19 -25.58 0.19
N ILE A 26 -22.78 -24.78 -0.70
CA ILE A 26 -22.93 -23.34 -0.53
C ILE A 26 -23.77 -23.08 0.73
N CYS A 27 -23.22 -22.29 1.64
CA CYS A 27 -23.85 -21.85 2.88
C CYS A 27 -25.19 -21.13 2.60
N SER A 28 -26.28 -21.60 3.21
CA SER A 28 -27.63 -21.07 3.07
C SER A 28 -27.82 -19.66 3.68
N LEU A 29 -26.82 -19.13 4.39
CA LEU A 29 -26.86 -17.82 5.03
C LEU A 29 -26.44 -16.65 4.13
N CYS A 30 -25.97 -16.90 2.90
CA CYS A 30 -25.60 -15.85 1.93
C CYS A 30 -26.76 -15.43 0.99
N ARG A 31 -28.00 -15.89 1.23
CA ARG A 31 -29.14 -15.68 0.31
C ARG A 31 -30.04 -14.47 0.62
N SER A 32 -29.72 -13.65 1.62
CA SER A 32 -30.60 -12.56 2.05
C SER A 32 -29.97 -11.21 1.75
N GLY A 33 -30.17 -10.69 0.54
CA GLY A 33 -29.70 -9.34 0.20
C GLY A 33 -29.92 -8.85 -1.23
N ILE A 34 -30.53 -9.64 -2.11
CA ILE A 34 -30.92 -9.19 -3.45
C ILE A 34 -32.44 -9.04 -3.48
N ILE A 35 -32.91 -7.91 -2.94
CA ILE A 35 -34.28 -7.44 -3.14
C ILE A 35 -34.24 -6.34 -4.19
N ASP A 36 -34.81 -6.68 -5.34
CA ASP A 36 -35.47 -5.86 -6.35
C ASP A 36 -35.00 -4.42 -6.57
N ARG A 37 -34.26 -4.23 -7.67
CA ARG A 37 -34.31 -3.00 -8.48
C ARG A 37 -34.48 -3.35 -9.97
N ARG A 38 -35.62 -3.95 -10.31
CA ARG A 38 -36.17 -3.90 -11.67
C ARG A 38 -37.36 -2.96 -11.69
N SER A 39 -37.28 -1.94 -12.55
CA SER A 39 -38.37 -1.35 -13.36
C SER A 39 -38.35 0.19 -13.45
N VAL A 40 -37.39 0.75 -14.19
CA VAL A 40 -37.64 2.00 -14.93
C VAL A 40 -36.95 1.92 -16.29
N LEU A 41 -37.44 1.02 -17.15
CA LEU A 41 -37.28 1.16 -18.60
C LEU A 41 -38.53 1.91 -19.08
N LYS A 42 -38.45 3.25 -19.14
CA LYS A 42 -39.40 4.04 -19.92
C LYS A 42 -38.85 4.20 -21.32
N ALA A 43 -39.57 3.57 -22.24
CA ALA A 43 -39.40 3.63 -23.68
C ALA A 43 -39.41 5.08 -24.20
N CYS A 44 -38.32 5.50 -24.84
CA CYS A 44 -38.36 6.61 -25.79
C CYS A 44 -38.55 6.02 -27.18
N LYS A 45 -39.78 6.14 -27.67
CA LYS A 45 -40.18 5.77 -29.04
C LYS A 45 -39.51 6.70 -30.04
N ASN A 46 -39.05 6.12 -31.13
CA ASN A 46 -38.63 6.79 -32.34
C ASN A 46 -39.83 7.49 -33.00
N THR A 47 -39.66 8.75 -33.40
CA THR A 47 -40.44 9.38 -34.47
C THR A 47 -39.47 9.96 -35.48
N THR A 48 -39.40 9.29 -36.63
CA THR A 48 -38.89 9.77 -37.90
C THR A 48 -39.82 10.86 -38.44
N THR A 49 -39.29 12.05 -38.75
CA THR A 49 -39.89 12.97 -39.70
C THR A 49 -38.83 13.89 -40.32
N THR A 50 -38.59 13.66 -41.61
CA THR A 50 -38.52 14.65 -42.70
C THR A 50 -37.62 15.89 -42.56
N SER A 51 -36.56 15.86 -43.39
CA SER A 51 -36.14 16.91 -44.34
C SER A 51 -36.06 18.36 -43.86
N GLY A 52 -34.81 18.82 -43.81
CA GLY A 52 -34.39 20.05 -44.49
C GLY A 52 -34.67 21.34 -43.74
N GLU A 53 -33.70 21.81 -42.96
CA GLU A 53 -33.55 23.25 -42.72
C GLU A 53 -32.16 23.61 -42.15
N LYS A 54 -31.42 24.36 -42.98
CA LYS A 54 -30.39 25.36 -42.69
C LYS A 54 -29.75 25.31 -41.29
N CYS A 55 -28.51 24.83 -41.27
CA CYS A 55 -27.57 24.96 -40.16
C CYS A 55 -27.26 26.45 -39.92
N SER A 56 -28.06 27.11 -39.08
CA SER A 56 -27.72 28.44 -38.56
C SER A 56 -26.74 28.27 -37.41
N TYR A 57 -25.57 28.89 -37.57
CA TYR A 57 -24.51 28.98 -36.57
C TYR A 57 -25.10 29.55 -35.27
N ALA A 58 -25.30 28.69 -34.27
CA ALA A 58 -25.75 29.10 -32.94
C ALA A 58 -24.64 29.92 -32.30
N LYS A 59 -24.82 31.25 -32.35
CA LYS A 59 -23.99 32.22 -31.66
C LYS A 59 -23.87 31.81 -30.20
N LEU A 60 -22.64 31.54 -29.77
CA LEU A 60 -22.24 31.44 -28.37
C LEU A 60 -22.90 32.58 -27.59
N SER A 61 -23.94 32.23 -26.82
CA SER A 61 -24.62 33.16 -25.95
C SER A 61 -23.59 33.70 -24.96
N LYS A 62 -23.48 35.03 -24.90
CA LYS A 62 -22.57 35.72 -23.98
C LYS A 62 -22.79 35.20 -22.55
N PRO A 63 -21.72 34.98 -21.77
CA PRO A 63 -21.87 34.60 -20.37
C PRO A 63 -22.77 35.62 -19.65
N PRO A 64 -23.66 35.17 -18.75
CA PRO A 64 -24.54 36.06 -18.01
C PRO A 64 -23.71 37.09 -17.25
N LYS A 65 -23.93 38.37 -17.55
CA LYS A 65 -23.28 39.48 -16.85
C LYS A 65 -23.78 39.52 -15.41
N ALA A 66 -22.97 39.00 -14.48
CA ALA A 66 -23.21 39.13 -13.06
C ALA A 66 -23.25 40.61 -12.67
N LYS A 67 -24.38 41.07 -12.11
CA LYS A 67 -24.47 42.42 -11.54
C LYS A 67 -23.62 42.44 -10.26
N PRO A 68 -22.71 43.42 -10.10
CA PRO A 68 -21.99 43.58 -8.84
C PRO A 68 -22.99 43.91 -7.73
N ARG A 69 -23.10 43.01 -6.76
CA ARG A 69 -23.94 43.20 -5.58
C ARG A 69 -23.20 44.18 -4.67
N ASN A 70 -23.74 45.39 -4.52
CA ASN A 70 -23.25 46.38 -3.56
C ASN A 70 -23.33 45.78 -2.16
N LEU A 71 -22.19 45.28 -1.67
CA LEU A 71 -22.03 44.82 -0.30
C LEU A 71 -21.93 46.06 0.60
N PRO A 72 -22.70 46.11 1.71
CA PRO A 72 -22.68 47.23 2.63
C PRO A 72 -21.31 47.39 3.28
N ALA A 73 -20.99 48.66 3.55
CA ALA A 73 -19.75 49.16 4.11
C ALA A 73 -19.15 48.29 5.24
N ALA A 74 -17.83 48.15 5.18
CA ALA A 74 -17.00 47.41 6.12
C ALA A 74 -17.26 47.83 7.57
N ARG A 75 -18.04 47.02 8.29
CA ARG A 75 -18.03 47.05 9.76
C ARG A 75 -16.65 46.56 10.20
N ARG A 76 -15.83 47.49 10.73
CA ARG A 76 -14.66 47.18 11.55
C ARG A 76 -15.09 46.24 12.68
N ARG A 77 -14.96 44.94 12.45
CA ARG A 77 -15.09 43.93 13.50
C ARG A 77 -13.85 44.04 14.36
N LEU A 78 -14.07 44.16 15.66
CA LEU A 78 -13.07 44.06 16.72
C LEU A 78 -12.13 42.90 16.38
N GLN A 79 -10.89 43.21 15.97
CA GLN A 79 -9.87 42.19 15.75
C GLN A 79 -9.53 41.63 17.12
N LYS A 80 -10.19 40.52 17.47
CA LYS A 80 -9.77 39.64 18.56
C LYS A 80 -8.31 39.33 18.23
N ARG A 81 -7.38 39.86 19.03
CA ARG A 81 -5.96 39.52 18.91
C ARG A 81 -5.92 38.00 18.99
N TYR A 82 -5.74 37.37 17.84
CA TYR A 82 -5.31 36.00 17.76
C TYR A 82 -3.92 36.07 18.39
N HIS A 83 -3.84 35.77 19.69
CA HIS A 83 -2.62 35.14 20.16
C HIS A 83 -2.46 33.94 19.22
N PRO A 84 -1.40 33.86 18.40
CA PRO A 84 -1.01 32.55 17.94
C PRO A 84 -0.78 31.83 19.25
N ALA A 85 -1.72 30.95 19.63
CA ALA A 85 -1.31 29.83 20.42
C ALA A 85 -0.15 29.29 19.59
N SER A 86 1.07 29.46 20.09
CA SER A 86 2.18 28.60 19.71
C SER A 86 1.79 27.20 20.16
N ALA A 87 0.73 26.66 19.53
CA ALA A 87 0.62 25.28 19.21
C ALA A 87 1.87 25.07 18.38
N VAL A 88 2.93 24.69 19.09
CA VAL A 88 3.92 23.76 18.62
C VAL A 88 3.08 22.70 17.93
N HIS A 89 2.86 22.89 16.62
CA HIS A 89 2.27 21.90 15.75
C HIS A 89 3.34 20.83 15.70
N GLN A 90 3.37 20.02 16.76
CA GLN A 90 3.77 18.64 16.63
C GLN A 90 2.79 18.09 15.59
N LEU A 91 3.15 18.25 14.31
CA LEU A 91 2.49 17.52 13.25
C LEU A 91 2.40 16.08 13.77
N PRO A 92 1.18 15.54 13.87
CA PRO A 92 1.00 14.25 14.49
C PRO A 92 1.96 13.28 13.80
N PRO A 93 2.75 12.49 14.55
CA PRO A 93 3.60 11.47 13.97
C PRO A 93 2.76 10.70 12.95
N PHE A 94 3.20 10.66 11.69
CA PHE A 94 2.42 10.16 10.55
C PHE A 94 1.61 8.95 10.95
N SER A 95 0.30 9.15 11.17
CA SER A 95 -0.60 8.06 11.56
C SER A 95 -0.79 7.07 10.41
N THR A 96 -0.39 7.50 9.21
CA THR A 96 -0.82 6.96 7.94
C THR A 96 0.34 7.15 6.98
N ILE A 97 0.91 6.04 6.53
CA ILE A 97 1.96 5.98 5.50
C ILE A 97 1.38 5.21 4.31
N TYR A 98 1.64 5.71 3.10
CA TYR A 98 1.25 5.05 1.86
C TYR A 98 2.42 4.23 1.34
N VAL A 99 2.22 2.93 1.17
CA VAL A 99 3.23 2.00 0.64
C VAL A 99 2.98 1.82 -0.85
N LEU A 100 3.93 2.22 -1.70
CA LEU A 100 3.84 2.03 -3.14
C LEU A 100 4.46 0.69 -3.53
N GLN A 101 3.72 -0.13 -4.28
CA GLN A 101 4.09 -1.48 -4.64
C GLN A 101 3.87 -1.74 -6.14
N TYR A 102 4.85 -2.37 -6.77
CA TYR A 102 4.79 -2.85 -8.15
C TYR A 102 4.59 -4.35 -8.21
N GLU A 103 3.74 -4.81 -9.12
CA GLU A 103 3.55 -6.21 -9.43
C GLU A 103 3.63 -6.41 -10.96
N ALA A 104 4.62 -7.18 -11.40
CA ALA A 104 4.84 -7.43 -12.82
C ALA A 104 3.74 -8.30 -13.43
N TYR A 105 3.51 -8.11 -14.73
CA TYR A 105 2.68 -8.98 -15.56
C TYR A 105 3.56 -10.06 -16.24
N PRO A 106 3.13 -11.33 -16.31
CA PRO A 106 1.88 -11.88 -15.76
C PRO A 106 1.88 -11.90 -14.21
N TYR A 107 0.71 -11.65 -13.61
CA TYR A 107 0.60 -11.51 -12.16
C TYR A 107 0.93 -12.80 -11.40
N ASN A 108 1.47 -12.67 -10.19
CA ASN A 108 1.93 -13.76 -9.33
C ASN A 108 3.06 -14.66 -9.91
N THR A 109 3.75 -14.26 -10.97
CA THR A 109 4.95 -15.00 -11.42
C THR A 109 6.21 -14.51 -10.73
N THR A 110 6.25 -13.23 -10.36
CA THR A 110 7.34 -12.62 -9.62
C THR A 110 6.83 -11.98 -8.34
N PRO A 111 7.62 -12.02 -7.27
CA PRO A 111 7.29 -11.34 -6.03
C PRO A 111 7.16 -9.83 -6.28
N ALA A 112 6.16 -9.23 -5.65
CA ALA A 112 5.90 -7.80 -5.79
C ALA A 112 6.98 -6.97 -5.07
N ILE A 113 7.31 -5.82 -5.64
CA ILE A 113 8.43 -4.96 -5.22
C ILE A 113 7.87 -3.70 -4.57
N ILE A 114 8.40 -3.32 -3.40
CA ILE A 114 8.06 -2.03 -2.77
C ILE A 114 8.92 -0.95 -3.43
N LEU A 115 8.26 0.03 -4.03
CA LEU A 115 8.88 1.12 -4.77
C LEU A 115 9.22 2.32 -3.87
N GLY A 116 8.44 2.53 -2.81
CA GLY A 116 8.66 3.66 -1.90
C GLY A 116 7.61 3.76 -0.81
N LEU A 117 7.88 4.64 0.15
CA LEU A 117 6.98 4.98 1.24
C LEU A 117 6.70 6.48 1.20
N PHE A 118 5.44 6.86 1.37
CA PHE A 118 5.01 8.24 1.15
C PHE A 118 4.11 8.70 2.30
N SER A 119 4.25 9.97 2.67
CA SER A 119 3.47 10.57 3.75
C SER A 119 2.06 10.99 3.31
N HIS A 120 1.88 11.29 2.02
CA HIS A 120 0.64 11.85 1.47
C HIS A 120 0.19 11.15 0.19
N ILE A 121 -1.12 11.23 -0.08
CA ILE A 121 -1.73 10.67 -1.30
C ILE A 121 -1.19 11.35 -2.58
N ASP A 122 -0.88 12.64 -2.49
CA ASP A 122 -0.33 13.41 -3.61
C ASP A 122 1.10 12.95 -3.94
N THR A 123 1.93 12.70 -2.92
CA THR A 123 3.33 12.28 -3.10
C THR A 123 3.42 10.84 -3.59
N VAL A 124 2.58 9.92 -3.09
CA VAL A 124 2.53 8.54 -3.61
C VAL A 124 2.03 8.48 -5.06
N THR A 125 1.07 9.33 -5.42
CA THR A 125 0.56 9.42 -6.80
C THR A 125 1.64 9.96 -7.75
N ALA A 126 2.36 11.00 -7.35
CA ALA A 126 3.52 11.50 -8.10
C ALA A 126 4.61 10.43 -8.23
N GLY A 127 4.86 9.65 -7.17
CA GLY A 127 5.76 8.50 -7.19
C GLY A 127 5.31 7.42 -8.18
N ALA A 128 4.03 7.07 -8.18
CA ALA A 128 3.46 6.10 -9.12
C ALA A 128 3.66 6.53 -10.58
N ILE A 129 3.38 7.81 -10.89
CA ILE A 129 3.60 8.39 -12.23
C ILE A 129 5.08 8.34 -12.61
N SER A 130 5.97 8.65 -11.67
CA SER A 130 7.43 8.58 -11.87
C SER A 130 7.91 7.15 -12.21
N HIS A 131 7.16 6.13 -11.77
CA HIS A 131 7.39 4.72 -12.08
C HIS A 131 6.63 4.22 -13.33
N GLY A 132 6.08 5.12 -14.15
CA GLY A 132 5.43 4.75 -15.41
C GLY A 132 3.96 4.33 -15.27
N ALA A 133 3.30 4.70 -14.17
CA ALA A 133 1.84 4.64 -14.10
C ALA A 133 1.24 5.58 -15.16
N TYR A 134 0.32 5.08 -15.99
CA TYR A 134 -0.28 5.88 -17.07
C TYR A 134 -1.81 5.92 -17.04
N ALA A 135 -2.47 4.92 -16.44
CA ALA A 135 -3.93 4.86 -16.33
C ALA A 135 -4.34 4.15 -15.04
N PHE A 136 -5.55 4.40 -14.56
CA PHE A 136 -6.13 3.61 -13.47
C PHE A 136 -6.50 2.22 -13.98
N SER A 137 -6.35 1.21 -13.11
CA SER A 137 -6.97 -0.10 -13.37
C SER A 137 -8.49 0.00 -13.18
N ARG A 138 -9.20 -1.12 -13.39
CA ARG A 138 -10.64 -1.17 -13.14
C ARG A 138 -10.93 -0.92 -11.66
N GLU A 139 -10.14 -1.52 -10.79
CA GLU A 139 -10.21 -1.39 -9.34
C GLU A 139 -9.80 0.02 -8.92
N GLY A 140 -8.69 0.53 -9.47
CA GLY A 140 -8.20 1.88 -9.20
C GLY A 140 -9.12 3.00 -9.66
N LEU A 141 -10.01 2.76 -10.62
CA LEU A 141 -11.01 3.74 -11.01
C LEU A 141 -12.02 4.02 -9.88
N HIS A 142 -12.20 3.08 -8.95
CA HIS A 142 -13.14 3.21 -7.85
C HIS A 142 -12.53 3.90 -6.62
N ASP A 143 -11.27 3.62 -6.30
CA ASP A 143 -10.63 4.07 -5.05
C ASP A 143 -9.33 4.87 -5.25
N GLY A 144 -8.81 4.94 -6.49
CA GLY A 144 -7.56 5.59 -6.83
C GLY A 144 -6.31 4.82 -6.39
N SER A 145 -6.43 3.58 -5.89
CA SER A 145 -5.32 2.86 -5.24
C SER A 145 -4.45 2.06 -6.21
N GLU A 146 -4.92 1.82 -7.44
CA GLU A 146 -4.24 0.98 -8.43
C GLU A 146 -4.12 1.64 -9.82
N TYR A 147 -2.93 1.57 -10.37
CA TYR A 147 -2.55 2.05 -11.68
C TYR A 147 -2.02 0.91 -12.56
N LEU A 148 -2.22 1.05 -13.85
CA LEU A 148 -1.59 0.23 -14.89
C LEU A 148 -0.26 0.86 -15.31
N SER A 149 0.70 0.00 -15.57
CA SER A 149 2.00 0.31 -16.17
C SER A 149 2.23 -0.61 -17.37
N PRO A 150 3.12 -0.28 -18.32
CA PRO A 150 3.32 -1.11 -19.52
C PRO A 150 3.73 -2.57 -19.21
N THR A 151 4.35 -2.81 -18.06
CA THR A 151 4.93 -4.10 -17.67
C THR A 151 4.18 -4.78 -16.51
N GLY A 152 3.11 -4.18 -15.99
CA GLY A 152 2.43 -4.67 -14.80
C GLY A 152 1.48 -3.67 -14.18
N ARG A 153 1.31 -3.72 -12.87
CA ARG A 153 0.47 -2.80 -12.10
C ARG A 153 1.24 -2.17 -10.95
N ILE A 154 0.89 -0.94 -10.63
CA ILE A 154 1.40 -0.19 -9.51
C ILE A 154 0.22 0.09 -8.58
N ARG A 155 0.29 -0.39 -7.35
CA ARG A 155 -0.75 -0.16 -6.34
C ARG A 155 -0.14 0.52 -5.13
N PHE A 156 -0.94 1.29 -4.41
CA PHE A 156 -0.58 1.75 -3.08
C PHE A 156 -1.64 1.40 -2.07
N PHE A 157 -1.21 1.16 -0.84
CA PHE A 157 -2.10 0.89 0.28
C PHE A 157 -1.65 1.66 1.51
N THR A 158 -2.60 1.87 2.40
CA THR A 158 -2.43 2.70 3.57
C THR A 158 -2.05 1.83 4.76
N GLU A 159 -0.98 2.20 5.45
CA GLU A 159 -0.47 1.50 6.62
C GLU A 159 -0.33 2.44 7.80
N SER A 160 -0.77 1.97 8.97
CA SER A 160 -0.55 2.69 10.22
C SER A 160 0.81 2.30 10.77
N MET A 161 1.68 3.30 11.00
CA MET A 161 2.97 3.04 11.61
C MET A 161 2.77 2.49 13.03
N GLN A 162 3.41 1.37 13.35
CA GLN A 162 3.42 0.87 14.73
C GLN A 162 4.22 1.83 15.60
N GLN A 163 3.54 2.80 16.20
CA GLN A 163 4.20 3.75 17.07
C GLN A 163 4.79 3.01 18.26
N PRO A 164 6.02 3.34 18.68
CA PRO A 164 6.50 2.89 19.97
C PRO A 164 5.44 3.34 20.98
N VAL A 165 4.89 2.41 21.74
CA VAL A 165 4.08 2.76 22.91
C VAL A 165 5.01 3.58 23.79
N ILE A 166 4.93 4.90 23.68
CA ILE A 166 5.61 5.82 24.57
C ILE A 166 4.92 5.54 25.89
N LYS A 167 5.54 4.68 26.70
CA LYS A 167 5.13 4.50 28.09
C LYS A 167 5.18 5.90 28.65
N ASN A 168 4.02 6.50 28.90
CA ASN A 168 3.93 7.83 29.49
C ASN A 168 4.94 7.84 30.63
N PRO A 169 6.00 8.68 30.58
CA PRO A 169 6.94 8.73 31.67
C PRO A 169 6.11 9.08 32.89
N ALA A 170 5.99 8.11 33.79
CA ALA A 170 5.12 8.19 34.96
C ALA A 170 5.30 9.57 35.60
N ALA A 171 4.19 10.32 35.70
CA ALA A 171 4.02 11.58 36.43
C ALA A 171 5.33 12.19 36.95
N ARG A 172 6.16 12.74 36.05
CA ARG A 172 7.35 13.48 36.49
C ARG A 172 6.87 14.80 37.08
N HIS A 173 7.32 15.04 38.32
CA HIS A 173 7.14 16.21 39.18
C HIS A 173 6.68 17.49 38.47
N ALA A 174 5.71 18.17 39.09
CA ALA A 174 5.04 19.39 38.62
C ALA A 174 5.96 20.61 38.33
N ASP A 175 7.27 20.49 38.52
CA ASP A 175 8.23 21.60 38.43
C ASP A 175 9.19 21.51 37.23
N TYR A 176 9.00 20.56 36.30
CA TYR A 176 9.87 20.47 35.12
C TYR A 176 9.47 21.48 34.04
N ILE A 177 10.20 22.59 33.94
CA ILE A 177 10.08 23.57 32.86
C ILE A 177 10.77 22.99 31.60
N PRO A 178 10.05 22.76 30.49
CA PRO A 178 10.67 22.25 29.27
C PRO A 178 11.67 23.26 28.72
N HIS A 179 12.94 22.86 28.59
CA HIS A 179 13.95 23.70 27.95
C HIS A 179 13.70 23.80 26.43
N PRO A 180 13.81 24.99 25.82
CA PRO A 180 13.52 25.22 24.40
C PRO A 180 14.41 24.41 23.45
N ASN A 181 15.61 23.99 23.87
CA ASN A 181 16.54 23.23 23.04
C ASN A 181 16.09 21.79 22.73
N ALA A 182 15.16 21.22 23.50
CA ALA A 182 14.64 19.87 23.25
C ALA A 182 13.71 19.80 22.03
N GLN A 183 13.12 20.94 21.61
CA GLN A 183 12.24 21.00 20.44
C GLN A 183 13.04 20.95 19.13
N THR A 184 14.19 21.60 19.09
CA THR A 184 15.06 21.65 17.91
C THR A 184 15.64 20.27 17.56
N GLU A 185 15.89 19.42 18.55
CA GLU A 185 16.37 18.05 18.34
C GLU A 185 15.23 17.14 17.83
N ALA A 186 14.01 17.33 18.33
CA ALA A 186 12.83 16.61 17.86
C ALA A 186 12.43 16.98 16.41
N GLU A 187 12.73 18.20 15.96
CA GLU A 187 12.53 18.63 14.57
C GLU A 187 13.63 18.13 13.62
N ARG A 188 14.92 18.16 14.02
CA ARG A 188 16.01 17.59 13.21
C ARG A 188 15.87 16.09 12.96
N ILE A 189 15.30 15.35 13.91
CA ILE A 189 15.01 13.91 13.74
C ILE A 189 13.88 13.68 12.71
N ARG A 190 13.14 14.70 12.27
CA ARG A 190 12.03 14.54 11.30
C ARG A 190 12.45 14.63 9.84
N GLU A 191 13.55 15.31 9.52
CA GLU A 191 13.90 15.62 8.12
C GLU A 191 14.48 14.43 7.33
N HIS A 192 14.93 13.36 8.00
CA HIS A 192 15.46 12.16 7.34
C HIS A 192 15.05 10.86 8.05
N ARG A 193 13.75 10.67 8.28
CA ARG A 193 13.27 9.41 8.87
C ARG A 193 13.26 8.30 7.83
N SER A 194 14.30 7.48 7.87
CA SER A 194 14.21 6.14 7.30
C SER A 194 13.19 5.33 8.09
N LEU A 195 12.27 4.67 7.39
CA LEU A 195 11.39 3.65 7.93
C LEU A 195 11.84 2.28 7.46
N PHE A 196 11.55 1.27 8.27
CA PHE A 196 11.95 -0.10 8.04
C PHE A 196 10.71 -0.96 7.78
N VAL A 197 10.68 -1.62 6.63
CA VAL A 197 9.62 -2.52 6.23
C VAL A 197 10.09 -3.96 6.46
N ALA A 198 9.32 -4.73 7.22
CA ALA A 198 9.52 -6.16 7.38
C ALA A 198 8.76 -6.90 6.27
N LEU A 199 9.47 -7.72 5.51
CA LEU A 199 8.94 -8.43 4.35
C LEU A 199 9.17 -9.94 4.47
N ARG A 200 8.22 -10.70 3.91
CA ARG A 200 8.38 -12.12 3.59
C ARG A 200 8.15 -12.32 2.11
N GLN A 201 9.06 -13.01 1.45
CA GLN A 201 9.02 -13.27 0.03
C GLN A 201 9.02 -14.78 -0.24
N THR A 202 8.19 -15.22 -1.18
CA THR A 202 8.21 -16.55 -1.79
C THR A 202 8.67 -16.43 -3.24
N SER A 203 8.75 -17.55 -3.96
CA SER A 203 9.06 -17.54 -5.40
C SER A 203 8.08 -16.72 -6.24
N SER A 204 6.83 -16.60 -5.80
CA SER A 204 5.73 -15.99 -6.56
C SER A 204 5.14 -14.73 -5.93
N ARG A 205 5.35 -14.51 -4.63
CA ARG A 205 4.63 -13.47 -3.87
C ARG A 205 5.52 -12.79 -2.85
N SER A 206 5.19 -11.53 -2.59
CA SER A 206 5.72 -10.78 -1.44
C SER A 206 4.57 -10.49 -0.48
N SER A 207 4.78 -10.79 0.79
CA SER A 207 3.90 -10.46 1.90
C SER A 207 4.55 -9.37 2.73
N TYR A 208 3.76 -8.34 3.03
CA TYR A 208 4.14 -7.28 3.93
C TYR A 208 3.80 -7.71 5.37
N ILE A 209 4.78 -7.65 6.28
CA ILE A 209 4.61 -8.02 7.69
C ILE A 209 4.29 -6.78 8.52
N GLY A 210 4.97 -5.66 8.25
CA GLY A 210 4.74 -4.41 8.96
C GLY A 210 5.75 -3.31 8.64
N LEU A 211 5.44 -2.11 9.14
CA LEU A 211 6.25 -0.90 8.99
C LEU A 211 6.63 -0.35 10.36
N PHE A 212 7.92 -0.08 10.53
CA PHE A 212 8.52 0.24 11.82
C PHE A 212 9.46 1.44 11.69
N SER A 213 9.57 2.22 12.76
CA SER A 213 10.57 3.28 12.88
C SER A 213 11.96 2.78 13.33
N ASP A 214 12.05 1.51 13.76
CA ASP A 214 13.25 0.91 14.31
C ASP A 214 13.58 -0.38 13.58
N LYS A 215 14.81 -0.48 13.09
CA LYS A 215 15.37 -1.65 12.40
C LYS A 215 15.27 -2.93 13.23
N ILE A 216 15.57 -2.85 14.53
CA ILE A 216 15.57 -4.02 15.43
C ILE A 216 14.14 -4.55 15.56
N LYS A 217 13.15 -3.66 15.66
CA LYS A 217 11.73 -4.06 15.74
C LYS A 217 11.24 -4.70 14.45
N ALA A 218 11.58 -4.11 13.30
CA ALA A 218 11.28 -4.71 12.00
C ALA A 218 11.88 -6.10 11.88
N TRP A 219 13.12 -6.27 12.33
CA TRP A 219 13.78 -7.57 12.32
C TRP A 219 13.11 -8.59 13.25
N THR A 220 12.78 -8.20 14.48
CA THR A 220 12.04 -9.05 15.42
C THR A 220 10.71 -9.49 14.82
N ALA A 221 10.01 -8.62 14.09
CA ALA A 221 8.77 -8.98 13.40
C ALA A 221 9.01 -10.04 12.30
N CYS A 222 10.09 -9.94 11.53
CA CYS A 222 10.49 -10.98 10.57
C CYS A 222 10.73 -12.34 11.24
N VAL A 223 11.52 -12.37 12.32
CA VAL A 223 11.82 -13.61 13.08
C VAL A 223 10.54 -14.17 13.71
N THR A 224 9.64 -13.31 14.18
CA THR A 224 8.35 -13.73 14.76
C THR A 224 7.45 -14.34 13.69
N ASP A 225 7.33 -13.72 12.51
CA ASP A 225 6.56 -14.29 11.39
C ASP A 225 7.14 -15.63 10.92
N GLN A 226 8.47 -15.75 10.84
CA GLN A 226 9.14 -17.02 10.56
C GLN A 226 8.75 -18.09 11.59
N ALA A 227 8.88 -17.80 12.88
CA ALA A 227 8.56 -18.73 13.96
C ALA A 227 7.08 -19.16 13.93
N LEU A 228 6.16 -18.21 13.66
CA LEU A 228 4.73 -18.50 13.51
C LEU A 228 4.45 -19.41 12.31
N LEU A 229 5.14 -19.20 11.19
CA LEU A 229 4.98 -20.05 10.01
C LEU A 229 5.44 -21.49 10.26
N THR A 230 6.50 -21.66 11.06
CA THR A 230 7.05 -22.97 11.44
C THR A 230 6.32 -23.65 12.59
N ALA A 231 5.59 -22.90 13.43
CA ALA A 231 4.84 -23.45 14.55
C ALA A 231 3.48 -24.05 14.15
N SER A 232 3.08 -23.92 12.89
CA SER A 232 1.83 -24.48 12.38
C SER A 232 1.90 -26.02 12.42
N PRO A 233 0.89 -26.72 12.99
CA PRO A 233 0.93 -28.17 13.20
C PRO A 233 1.07 -28.97 11.90
N ASP A 234 0.61 -28.41 10.78
CA ASP A 234 0.70 -29.02 9.45
C ASP A 234 2.06 -28.76 8.75
N THR A 235 2.93 -27.94 9.34
CA THR A 235 4.16 -27.45 8.72
C THR A 235 5.35 -28.01 9.46
N THR A 236 5.96 -29.05 8.92
CA THR A 236 6.66 -29.99 9.79
C THR A 236 8.08 -29.54 10.14
N LEU A 237 8.87 -28.92 9.26
CA LEU A 237 10.20 -28.40 9.62
C LEU A 237 10.63 -27.24 8.71
N LEU A 238 11.41 -26.31 9.27
CA LEU A 238 12.22 -25.36 8.49
C LEU A 238 13.53 -26.05 8.10
N LEU A 239 13.76 -26.17 6.80
CA LEU A 239 14.95 -26.77 6.20
C LEU A 239 15.82 -25.69 5.57
N ASP A 240 17.12 -25.98 5.41
CA ASP A 240 18.07 -25.14 4.69
C ASP A 240 18.09 -23.67 5.15
N GLU A 241 18.00 -23.43 6.47
CA GLU A 241 18.03 -22.07 7.02
C GLU A 241 19.41 -21.45 6.82
N SER A 242 19.42 -20.25 6.22
CA SER A 242 20.59 -19.41 6.03
C SER A 242 20.28 -17.99 6.47
N ARG A 243 21.26 -17.33 7.09
CA ARG A 243 21.16 -15.94 7.56
C ARG A 243 22.34 -15.14 7.05
N TRP A 244 22.09 -13.93 6.61
CA TRP A 244 23.14 -13.01 6.16
C TRP A 244 22.72 -11.56 6.38
N ILE A 245 23.66 -10.65 6.18
CA ILE A 245 23.44 -9.20 6.19
C ILE A 245 23.81 -8.71 4.78
N ASP A 246 22.95 -7.89 4.18
CA ASP A 246 23.23 -7.33 2.85
C ASP A 246 24.20 -6.14 2.89
N ASP A 247 24.56 -5.62 1.71
CA ASP A 247 25.48 -4.49 1.57
C ASP A 247 24.95 -3.19 2.20
N LYS A 248 23.63 -3.10 2.43
CA LYS A 248 22.98 -1.98 3.13
C LYS A 248 22.92 -2.21 4.64
N GLY A 249 23.53 -3.28 5.13
CA GLY A 249 23.52 -3.67 6.53
C GLY A 249 22.19 -4.25 7.00
N MET A 250 21.25 -4.59 6.12
CA MET A 250 19.95 -5.15 6.51
C MET A 250 20.01 -6.66 6.68
N PRO A 251 19.37 -7.22 7.73
CA PRO A 251 19.39 -8.65 7.98
C PRO A 251 18.39 -9.40 7.09
N HIS A 252 18.79 -10.61 6.68
CA HIS A 252 18.01 -11.56 5.88
C HIS A 252 18.05 -12.96 6.51
N ILE A 253 16.94 -13.69 6.39
CA ILE A 253 16.83 -15.13 6.62
C ILE A 253 16.21 -15.75 5.38
N LYS A 254 16.75 -16.87 4.90
CA LYS A 254 16.12 -17.73 3.89
C LYS A 254 16.03 -19.14 4.40
N GLY A 255 14.92 -19.80 4.10
CA GLY A 255 14.74 -21.20 4.42
C GLY A 255 13.67 -21.83 3.55
N ARG A 256 13.62 -23.15 3.54
CA ARG A 256 12.59 -23.94 2.87
C ARG A 256 11.63 -24.48 3.92
N VAL A 257 10.36 -24.22 3.74
CA VAL A 257 9.29 -24.73 4.59
C VAL A 257 8.65 -25.91 3.87
N GLU A 258 8.60 -27.07 4.53
CA GLU A 258 8.02 -28.27 3.95
C GLU A 258 6.56 -28.02 3.49
N GLY A 259 6.23 -28.45 2.27
CA GLY A 259 4.92 -28.19 1.64
C GLY A 259 4.66 -26.75 1.17
N LYS A 260 5.38 -25.73 1.67
CA LYS A 260 5.15 -24.31 1.33
C LYS A 260 6.22 -23.69 0.42
N GLY A 261 7.37 -24.36 0.26
CA GLY A 261 8.44 -23.96 -0.64
C GLY A 261 9.48 -23.05 0.03
N SER A 262 10.22 -22.29 -0.78
CA SER A 262 11.27 -21.40 -0.26
C SER A 262 10.70 -20.05 0.15
N HIS A 263 11.13 -19.59 1.32
CA HIS A 263 10.77 -18.31 1.91
C HIS A 263 12.03 -17.51 2.21
N THR A 264 11.93 -16.20 2.07
CA THR A 264 12.97 -15.24 2.48
C THR A 264 12.32 -14.15 3.32
N TRP A 265 12.84 -13.91 4.53
CA TRP A 265 12.43 -12.84 5.42
C TRP A 265 13.54 -11.80 5.49
N PHE A 266 13.20 -10.55 5.33
CA PHE A 266 14.19 -9.48 5.33
C PHE A 266 13.59 -8.14 5.69
N VAL A 267 14.46 -7.22 6.09
CA VAL A 267 14.11 -5.83 6.36
C VAL A 267 14.62 -4.97 5.22
N SER A 268 13.81 -4.02 4.77
CA SER A 268 14.23 -3.00 3.81
C SER A 268 14.02 -1.61 4.40
N ALA A 269 15.00 -0.73 4.24
CA ALA A 269 14.93 0.66 4.67
C ALA A 269 14.49 1.56 3.52
N PHE A 270 13.59 2.50 3.81
CA PHE A 270 13.06 3.46 2.86
C PHE A 270 13.07 4.86 3.48
N GLU A 271 13.51 5.84 2.72
CA GLU A 271 13.32 7.25 3.08
C GLU A 271 11.92 7.68 2.64
N VAL A 272 11.17 8.31 3.56
CA VAL A 272 9.81 8.75 3.28
C VAL A 272 9.80 9.86 2.23
N ASP A 273 8.86 9.78 1.31
CA ASP A 273 8.68 10.69 0.16
C ASP A 273 9.86 10.69 -0.83
N ARG A 274 10.75 9.69 -0.77
CA ARG A 274 11.76 9.44 -1.81
C ARG A 274 11.38 8.24 -2.66
N VAL A 275 11.48 8.45 -3.97
CA VAL A 275 11.27 7.44 -5.01
C VAL A 275 12.56 6.63 -5.17
N LEU A 276 12.48 5.30 -5.10
CA LEU A 276 13.62 4.45 -5.44
C LEU A 276 13.70 4.32 -6.96
N LEU A 277 14.66 5.01 -7.58
CA LEU A 277 14.94 4.88 -9.02
C LEU A 277 15.67 3.57 -9.34
#